data_AF-A0A7V5G8S4-F1
#
_entry.id   AF-A0A7V5G8S4-F1
#
_cell.length_a   1.000
_cell.length_b   1.000
_cell.length_c   1.000
_cell.angle_alpha   90.00
_cell.angle_beta   90.00
_cell.angle_gamma   90.00
#
_symmetry.space_group_name_H-M   'P 1'
#
loop_
_entity.id
_entity.type
_entity.pdbx_description
1 polymer ?
#
loop_
_entity_poly.entity_id
_entity_poly.type
_entity_poly.pdbx_seq_one_letter_code
_entity_poly.pdbx_strand_id
1 'polypeptide(L)'
;MEKIVYTIISSRRNKWIVTAIVILAMIGAVLMIPTKMVLAKMLPGKSANTFTIYIDTATNASIQETKKVAKCVEQYLMQEKEVLNLSINLAQGAPLDYAGLVKGSAFKQQKNQAEIVVNLTEKQGRDEPSFMMVHRIRPEIQATCGEITPNTSIRFVEMPSGPPTLATMVIELYGKDDRLLRYTIERV
;
A
#
# COMPACT_ATOMS: atom_id res chain seq x y z
N MET A 1 48.87 -6.27 -4.27
CA MET A 1 48.12 -6.69 -3.06
C MET A 1 49.02 -7.16 -1.93
N GLU A 2 50.05 -7.99 -2.18
CA GLU A 2 50.97 -8.47 -1.13
C GLU A 2 51.62 -7.38 -0.28
N LYS A 3 52.05 -6.28 -0.89
CA LYS A 3 52.73 -5.18 -0.17
C LYS A 3 51.85 -4.55 0.91
N ILE A 4 50.55 -4.42 0.65
CA ILE A 4 49.56 -3.86 1.60
C ILE A 4 49.38 -4.81 2.78
N VAL A 5 49.21 -6.10 2.50
CA VAL A 5 49.05 -7.14 3.51
C VAL A 5 50.31 -7.23 4.38
N TYR A 6 51.50 -7.18 3.77
CA TYR A 6 52.77 -7.20 4.50
C TYR A 6 52.94 -5.98 5.42
N THR A 7 52.56 -4.77 4.97
CA THR A 7 52.60 -3.54 5.81
C THR A 7 51.62 -3.59 6.99
N ILE A 8 50.49 -4.29 6.83
CA ILE A 8 49.52 -4.49 7.91
C ILE A 8 50.04 -5.53 8.92
N ILE A 9 50.63 -6.64 8.44
CA ILE A 9 51.04 -7.76 9.31
C ILE A 9 52.40 -7.54 9.98
N SER A 10 53.30 -6.73 9.41
CA SER A 10 54.64 -6.48 9.95
C SER A 10 54.66 -5.59 11.21
N SER A 11 53.67 -4.71 11.38
CA SER A 11 53.61 -3.77 12.50
C SER A 11 52.44 -4.06 13.45
N ARG A 12 52.74 -4.20 14.75
CA ARG A 12 51.72 -4.44 15.80
C ARG A 12 50.70 -3.30 15.89
N ARG A 13 51.10 -2.06 15.59
CA ARG A 13 50.22 -0.88 15.55
C ARG A 13 49.25 -0.92 14.37
N ASN A 14 49.73 -1.27 13.18
CA ASN A 14 48.90 -1.33 11.98
C ASN A 14 47.86 -2.46 12.07
N LYS A 15 48.21 -3.61 12.64
CA LYS A 15 47.23 -4.67 12.97
C LYS A 15 46.09 -4.14 13.82
N TRP A 16 46.40 -3.49 14.94
CA TRP A 16 45.40 -2.95 15.86
C TRP A 16 44.50 -1.89 15.21
N ILE A 17 45.05 -1.01 14.38
CA ILE A 17 44.27 0.00 13.64
C ILE A 17 43.28 -0.68 12.69
N VAL A 18 43.74 -1.63 11.89
CA VAL A 18 42.86 -2.35 10.95
C VAL A 18 41.79 -3.15 11.70
N THR A 19 42.16 -3.85 12.78
CA THR A 19 41.20 -4.56 13.63
C THR A 19 40.16 -3.62 14.23
N ALA A 20 40.57 -2.45 14.73
CA ALA A 20 39.65 -1.46 15.27
C ALA A 20 38.68 -0.92 14.21
N ILE A 21 39.17 -0.64 12.99
CA ILE A 21 38.33 -0.19 11.87
C ILE A 21 37.29 -1.27 11.51
N VAL A 22 37.69 -2.53 11.45
CA VAL A 22 36.76 -3.64 11.14
C VAL A 22 35.70 -3.79 12.23
N ILE A 23 36.10 -3.73 13.50
CA ILE A 23 35.17 -3.80 14.63
C ILE A 23 34.20 -2.61 14.60
N LEU A 24 34.69 -1.40 14.35
CA LEU A 24 33.86 -0.20 14.25
C LEU A 24 32.87 -0.31 13.08
N ALA A 25 33.31 -0.78 11.91
CA ALA A 25 32.46 -1.01 10.76
C ALA A 25 31.40 -2.08 11.04
N MET A 26 31.75 -3.15 11.76
CA MET A 26 30.81 -4.20 12.16
C MET A 26 29.77 -3.68 13.15
N ILE A 27 30.18 -2.90 14.16
CA ILE A 27 29.27 -2.24 15.10
C ILE A 27 28.36 -1.26 14.34
N GLY A 28 28.90 -0.46 13.43
CA GLY A 28 28.13 0.47 12.59
C GLY A 28 27.07 -0.24 11.76
N ALA A 29 27.42 -1.37 11.12
CA ALA A 29 26.48 -2.17 10.35
C ALA A 29 25.35 -2.74 11.21
N VAL A 30 25.67 -3.25 12.42
CA VAL A 30 24.66 -3.78 13.35
C VAL A 30 23.75 -2.67 13.89
N LEU A 31 24.31 -1.49 14.18
CA LEU A 31 23.55 -0.35 14.70
C LEU A 31 22.58 0.25 13.68
N MET A 32 22.77 0.06 12.37
CA MET A 32 21.82 0.54 11.34
C MET A 32 20.41 -0.06 11.48
N ILE A 33 20.29 -1.26 12.07
CA ILE A 33 19.01 -1.95 12.28
C ILE A 33 18.16 -1.25 13.37
N PRO A 34 18.61 -1.14 14.64
CA PRO A 34 17.82 -0.48 15.68
C PRO A 34 17.65 1.03 15.45
N THR A 35 18.61 1.68 14.78
CA THR A 35 18.52 3.12 14.45
C THR A 35 17.56 3.42 13.29
N LYS A 36 16.99 2.39 12.65
CA LYS A 36 16.10 2.50 11.48
C LYS A 36 16.71 3.27 10.31
N MET A 37 18.05 3.36 10.25
CA MET A 37 18.75 3.95 9.10
C MET A 37 18.50 3.12 7.82
N VAL A 38 18.29 1.81 7.97
CA VAL A 38 17.89 0.93 6.87
C VAL A 38 16.59 0.22 7.25
N LEU A 39 15.52 0.56 6.56
CA LEU A 39 14.21 -0.07 6.73
C LEU A 39 14.15 -1.34 5.87
N ALA A 40 14.10 -2.50 6.50
CA ALA A 40 13.86 -3.76 5.80
C ALA A 40 12.38 -3.90 5.43
N LYS A 41 12.08 -4.21 4.17
CA LYS A 41 10.73 -4.49 3.69
C LYS A 41 10.69 -5.89 3.07
N MET A 42 9.87 -6.79 3.63
CA MET A 42 9.82 -8.19 3.18
C MET A 42 9.22 -8.37 1.79
N LEU A 43 8.35 -7.45 1.36
CA LEU A 43 7.73 -7.47 0.04
C LEU A 43 7.85 -6.07 -0.59
N PRO A 44 8.79 -5.86 -1.53
CA PRO A 44 8.91 -4.57 -2.20
C PRO A 44 7.67 -4.29 -3.06
N GLY A 45 7.39 -3.00 -3.24
CA GLY A 45 6.36 -2.55 -4.18
C GLY A 45 6.72 -3.03 -5.58
N LYS A 46 5.74 -3.57 -6.31
CA LYS A 46 5.89 -4.05 -7.68
C LYS A 46 5.09 -3.15 -8.60
N SER A 47 5.67 -2.81 -9.75
CA SER A 47 4.93 -2.09 -10.79
C SER A 47 3.89 -3.01 -11.43
N ALA A 48 2.64 -2.55 -11.49
CA ALA A 48 1.51 -3.22 -12.11
C ALA A 48 0.89 -2.35 -13.21
N ASN A 49 0.19 -3.01 -14.14
CA ASN A 49 -0.58 -2.34 -15.21
C ASN A 49 -1.98 -1.94 -14.75
N THR A 50 -2.40 -2.33 -13.55
CA THR A 50 -3.72 -2.02 -13.02
C THR A 50 -3.69 -1.97 -11.50
N PHE A 51 -4.59 -1.15 -10.95
CA PHE A 51 -4.92 -1.11 -9.54
C PHE A 51 -6.40 -0.78 -9.38
N THR A 52 -6.95 -1.11 -8.22
CA THR A 52 -8.36 -0.93 -7.92
C THR A 52 -8.52 0.03 -6.76
N ILE A 53 -9.45 0.97 -6.89
CA ILE A 53 -9.84 1.89 -5.83
C ILE A 53 -11.21 1.45 -5.30
N TYR A 54 -11.27 1.21 -4.00
CA TYR A 54 -12.50 0.91 -3.29
C TYR A 54 -12.97 2.17 -2.58
N ILE A 55 -14.24 2.52 -2.78
CA ILE A 55 -14.90 3.65 -2.17
C ILE A 55 -16.06 3.11 -1.34
N ASP A 56 -16.01 3.33 -0.04
CA ASP A 56 -17.10 3.03 0.88
C ASP A 56 -17.54 4.36 1.52
N THR A 57 -18.73 4.85 1.20
CA THR A 57 -19.35 6.00 1.87
C THR A 57 -20.14 5.54 3.10
N ALA A 58 -20.66 6.48 3.89
CA ALA A 58 -21.52 6.19 5.03
C ALA A 58 -22.64 5.18 4.70
N THR A 59 -22.97 4.28 5.64
CA THR A 59 -23.91 3.15 5.42
C THR A 59 -25.30 3.58 4.95
N ASN A 60 -25.74 4.79 5.32
CA ASN A 60 -27.02 5.38 4.92
C ASN A 60 -26.93 6.25 3.65
N ALA A 61 -25.76 6.37 3.03
CA ALA A 61 -25.56 7.18 1.84
C ALA A 61 -26.33 6.60 0.65
N SER A 62 -26.87 7.51 -0.15
CA SER A 62 -27.50 7.22 -1.42
C SER A 62 -26.46 6.86 -2.48
N ILE A 63 -26.89 6.12 -3.50
CA ILE A 63 -26.04 5.82 -4.67
C ILE A 63 -25.55 7.10 -5.38
N GLN A 64 -26.30 8.20 -5.29
CA GLN A 64 -25.91 9.48 -5.89
C GLN A 64 -24.74 10.12 -5.13
N GLU A 65 -24.69 10.00 -3.81
CA GLU A 65 -23.56 10.47 -3.01
C GLU A 65 -22.31 9.65 -3.29
N THR A 66 -22.43 8.32 -3.33
CA THR A 66 -21.33 7.44 -3.75
C THR A 66 -20.83 7.79 -5.15
N LYS A 67 -21.76 8.05 -6.09
CA LYS A 67 -21.44 8.44 -7.46
C LYS A 67 -20.71 9.79 -7.52
N LYS A 68 -21.07 10.77 -6.68
CA LYS A 68 -20.36 12.06 -6.60
C LYS A 68 -18.90 11.86 -6.19
N VAL A 69 -18.64 11.04 -5.16
CA VAL A 69 -17.28 10.70 -4.73
C VAL A 69 -16.53 10.00 -5.87
N ALA A 70 -17.13 8.96 -6.47
CA ALA A 70 -16.51 8.21 -7.56
C ALA A 70 -16.19 9.10 -8.77
N LYS A 71 -17.07 10.07 -9.10
CA LYS A 71 -16.86 11.04 -10.19
C LYS A 71 -15.70 11.99 -9.88
N CYS A 72 -15.56 12.44 -8.63
CA CYS A 72 -14.41 13.25 -8.22
C CYS A 72 -13.09 12.49 -8.43
N VAL A 73 -13.05 11.21 -7.99
CA VAL A 73 -11.88 10.35 -8.17
C VAL A 73 -11.57 10.14 -9.65
N GLU A 74 -12.59 9.88 -10.47
CA GLU A 74 -12.44 9.73 -11.93
C GLU A 74 -11.84 10.99 -12.56
N GLN A 75 -12.39 12.18 -12.26
CA GLN A 75 -11.91 13.45 -12.81
C GLN A 75 -10.46 13.75 -12.44
N TYR A 76 -10.04 13.33 -11.25
CA TYR A 76 -8.65 13.44 -10.83
C TYR A 76 -7.76 12.49 -11.63
N LEU A 77 -8.14 11.21 -11.73
CA LEU A 77 -7.34 10.19 -12.43
C LEU A 77 -7.23 10.43 -13.94
N MET A 78 -8.24 11.03 -14.57
CA MET A 78 -8.20 11.37 -16.00
C MET A 78 -7.14 12.43 -16.34
N GLN A 79 -6.58 13.14 -15.35
CA GLN A 79 -5.49 14.10 -15.54
C GLN A 79 -4.11 13.42 -15.60
N GLU A 80 -4.01 12.18 -15.14
CA GLU A 80 -2.78 11.41 -15.12
C GLU A 80 -2.49 10.81 -16.52
N LYS A 81 -1.31 11.10 -17.06
CA LYS A 81 -0.91 10.67 -18.42
C LYS A 81 -0.84 9.15 -18.57
N GLU A 82 -0.55 8.46 -17.48
CA GLU A 82 -0.34 7.01 -17.46
C GLU A 82 -1.66 6.21 -17.39
N VAL A 83 -2.80 6.88 -17.19
CA VAL A 83 -4.12 6.25 -17.11
C VAL A 83 -4.70 6.08 -18.52
N LEU A 84 -4.92 4.83 -18.94
CA LEU A 84 -5.49 4.52 -20.25
C LEU A 84 -7.02 4.53 -20.22
N ASN A 85 -7.60 3.89 -19.20
CA ASN A 85 -9.04 3.83 -19.03
C ASN A 85 -9.43 3.49 -17.59
N LEU A 86 -10.68 3.80 -17.27
CA LEU A 86 -11.29 3.62 -15.96
C LEU A 86 -12.59 2.84 -16.13
N SER A 87 -12.83 1.87 -15.25
CA SER A 87 -14.11 1.16 -15.16
C SER A 87 -14.71 1.37 -13.78
N ILE A 88 -15.86 2.04 -13.72
CA ILE A 88 -16.53 2.41 -12.47
C ILE A 88 -17.74 1.50 -12.26
N ASN A 89 -17.74 0.78 -11.15
CA ASN A 89 -18.82 -0.10 -10.72
C ASN A 89 -19.48 0.53 -9.49
N LEU A 90 -20.73 0.99 -9.65
CA LEU A 90 -21.51 1.62 -8.57
C LEU A 90 -22.47 0.61 -7.95
N ALA A 91 -22.52 0.57 -6.62
CA ALA A 91 -23.36 -0.35 -5.84
C ALA A 91 -23.12 -1.84 -6.12
N GLN A 92 -22.01 -2.18 -6.78
CA GLN A 92 -21.61 -3.53 -7.11
C GLN A 92 -20.08 -3.62 -7.11
N GLY A 93 -19.55 -4.82 -6.91
CA GLY A 93 -18.12 -5.08 -7.09
C GLY A 93 -17.68 -5.02 -8.55
N ALA A 94 -16.40 -4.74 -8.77
CA ALA A 94 -15.76 -4.89 -10.07
C ALA A 94 -15.66 -6.38 -10.47
N PRO A 95 -15.47 -6.67 -11.77
CA PRO A 95 -15.14 -8.02 -12.22
C PRO A 95 -14.00 -8.62 -11.41
N LEU A 96 -14.11 -9.91 -11.06
CA LEU A 96 -13.19 -10.59 -10.16
C LEU A 96 -11.78 -10.64 -10.74
N ASP A 97 -10.89 -9.85 -10.14
CA ASP A 97 -9.44 -9.97 -10.25
C ASP A 97 -8.87 -10.63 -8.97
N TYR A 98 -7.56 -10.84 -8.95
CA TYR A 98 -6.90 -11.54 -7.85
C TYR A 98 -7.03 -10.78 -6.51
N ALA A 99 -7.01 -9.45 -6.56
CA ALA A 99 -7.23 -8.61 -5.37
C ALA A 99 -8.70 -8.64 -4.92
N GLY A 100 -9.64 -8.56 -5.86
CA GLY A 100 -11.08 -8.60 -5.64
C GLY A 100 -11.56 -9.92 -5.06
N LEU A 101 -10.93 -11.05 -5.39
CA LEU A 101 -11.21 -12.35 -4.75
C LEU A 101 -10.98 -12.29 -3.24
N VAL A 102 -9.87 -11.69 -2.80
CA VAL A 102 -9.54 -11.60 -1.37
C VAL A 102 -10.26 -10.45 -0.67
N LYS A 103 -10.56 -9.37 -1.40
CA LYS A 103 -11.35 -8.24 -0.88
C LYS A 103 -12.85 -8.49 -0.92
N GLY A 104 -13.30 -9.64 -1.43
CA GLY A 104 -14.71 -10.00 -1.48
C GLY A 104 -15.54 -9.14 -2.43
N SER A 105 -14.97 -8.67 -3.54
CA SER A 105 -15.69 -7.84 -4.53
C SER A 105 -16.98 -8.50 -5.01
N ALA A 106 -17.02 -9.83 -5.16
CA ALA A 106 -18.23 -10.57 -5.53
C ALA A 106 -19.42 -10.41 -4.55
N PHE A 107 -19.14 -10.10 -3.28
CA PHE A 107 -20.17 -9.93 -2.24
C PHE A 107 -20.65 -8.47 -2.10
N LYS A 108 -20.04 -7.53 -2.83
CA LYS A 108 -20.42 -6.12 -2.75
C LYS A 108 -21.64 -5.83 -3.60
N GLN A 109 -22.71 -5.43 -2.91
CA GLN A 109 -24.02 -5.13 -3.50
C GLN A 109 -24.72 -3.93 -2.82
N GLN A 110 -23.99 -3.15 -2.03
CA GLN A 110 -24.57 -2.06 -1.24
C GLN A 110 -24.46 -0.71 -1.96
N LYS A 111 -25.48 0.15 -1.81
CA LYS A 111 -25.56 1.46 -2.50
C LYS A 111 -24.43 2.44 -2.13
N ASN A 112 -23.85 2.27 -0.95
CA ASN A 112 -22.75 3.08 -0.42
C ASN A 112 -21.36 2.58 -0.87
N GLN A 113 -21.30 1.57 -1.74
CA GLN A 113 -20.04 0.99 -2.22
C GLN A 113 -19.83 1.31 -3.70
N ALA A 114 -18.58 1.58 -4.07
CA ALA A 114 -18.15 1.67 -5.46
C ALA A 114 -16.72 1.15 -5.63
N GLU A 115 -16.44 0.59 -6.81
CA GLU A 115 -15.11 0.13 -7.20
C GLU A 115 -14.71 0.76 -8.52
N ILE A 116 -13.49 1.30 -8.58
CA ILE A 116 -12.90 1.87 -9.79
C ILE A 116 -11.69 1.03 -10.15
N VAL A 117 -11.76 0.32 -11.27
CA VAL A 117 -10.62 -0.38 -11.85
C VAL A 117 -9.89 0.56 -12.78
N VAL A 118 -8.62 0.81 -12.48
CA VAL A 118 -7.76 1.71 -13.25
C VAL A 118 -6.81 0.87 -14.09
N ASN A 119 -6.82 1.08 -15.41
CA ASN A 119 -5.85 0.48 -16.32
C ASN A 119 -4.80 1.51 -16.72
N LEU A 120 -3.54 1.12 -16.60
CA LEU A 120 -2.37 1.94 -16.85
C LEU A 120 -1.62 1.50 -18.09
N THR A 121 -0.75 2.40 -18.55
CA THR A 121 0.32 2.10 -19.51
C THR A 121 1.19 0.93 -19.05
N GLU A 122 1.85 0.29 -20.01
CA GLU A 122 2.67 -0.88 -19.74
C GLU A 122 3.79 -0.59 -18.74
N LYS A 123 3.88 -1.44 -17.71
CA LYS A 123 4.84 -1.35 -16.60
C LYS A 123 6.32 -1.25 -17.01
N GLN A 124 6.70 -1.74 -18.20
CA GLN A 124 8.11 -1.76 -18.63
C GLN A 124 8.54 -0.44 -19.28
N GLY A 125 7.61 0.32 -19.84
CA GLY A 125 7.90 1.59 -20.53
C GLY A 125 7.63 2.83 -19.68
N ARG A 126 7.32 2.67 -18.39
CA ARG A 126 6.86 3.75 -17.52
C ARG A 126 7.97 4.20 -16.57
N ASP A 127 8.22 5.50 -16.54
CA ASP A 127 9.23 6.12 -15.66
C ASP A 127 8.82 6.04 -14.17
N GLU A 128 7.53 6.21 -13.87
CA GLU A 128 6.96 6.11 -12.52
C GLU A 128 6.32 4.73 -12.28
N PRO A 129 6.85 3.89 -11.38
CA PRO A 129 6.20 2.63 -11.00
C PRO A 129 4.80 2.86 -10.41
N SER A 130 3.87 1.91 -10.62
CA SER A 130 2.48 2.06 -10.13
C SER A 130 2.38 2.41 -8.65
N PHE A 131 3.21 1.77 -7.81
CA PHE A 131 3.15 1.98 -6.37
C PHE A 131 3.57 3.39 -5.96
N MET A 132 4.55 3.98 -6.67
CA MET A 132 4.97 5.37 -6.42
C MET A 132 3.84 6.33 -6.81
N MET A 133 3.23 6.10 -7.97
CA MET A 133 2.08 6.88 -8.43
C MET A 133 0.91 6.79 -7.45
N VAL A 134 0.56 5.59 -6.98
CA VAL A 134 -0.49 5.38 -5.97
C VAL A 134 -0.16 6.09 -4.66
N HIS A 135 1.10 6.07 -4.22
CA HIS A 135 1.52 6.80 -3.02
C HIS A 135 1.43 8.32 -3.17
N ARG A 136 1.67 8.85 -4.38
CA ARG A 136 1.54 10.27 -4.71
C ARG A 136 0.07 10.72 -4.75
N ILE A 137 -0.77 10.04 -5.52
CA ILE A 137 -2.16 10.45 -5.76
C ILE A 137 -3.10 10.20 -4.56
N ARG A 138 -2.79 9.20 -3.73
CA ARG A 138 -3.65 8.82 -2.59
C ARG A 138 -3.97 9.98 -1.64
N PRO A 139 -2.99 10.72 -1.09
CA PRO A 139 -3.29 11.83 -0.19
C PRO A 139 -4.08 12.94 -0.88
N GLU A 140 -3.79 13.23 -2.16
CA GLU A 140 -4.46 14.29 -2.93
C GLU A 140 -5.94 13.94 -3.17
N ILE A 141 -6.23 12.69 -3.56
CA ILE A 141 -7.59 12.19 -3.74
C ILE A 141 -8.33 12.11 -2.40
N GLN A 142 -7.67 11.68 -1.32
CA GLN A 142 -8.29 11.63 0.00
C GLN A 142 -8.68 13.02 0.50
N ALA A 143 -7.81 14.01 0.33
CA ALA A 143 -8.10 15.40 0.71
C ALA A 143 -9.23 16.01 -0.13
N THR A 144 -9.23 15.77 -1.44
CA THR A 144 -10.18 16.42 -2.36
C THR A 144 -11.54 15.72 -2.39
N CYS A 145 -11.55 14.39 -2.50
CA CYS A 145 -12.76 13.62 -2.73
C CYS A 145 -13.31 12.97 -1.44
N GLY A 146 -12.48 12.78 -0.41
CA GLY A 146 -12.90 12.18 0.86
C GLY A 146 -13.85 13.06 1.66
N GLU A 147 -13.77 14.38 1.50
CA GLU A 147 -14.60 15.34 2.23
C GLU A 147 -16.00 15.55 1.61
N ILE A 148 -16.24 15.06 0.39
CA ILE A 148 -17.51 15.27 -0.33
C ILE A 148 -18.70 14.67 0.43
N THR A 149 -18.50 13.49 1.03
CA THR A 149 -19.51 12.79 1.81
C THR A 149 -18.90 12.42 3.16
N PRO A 150 -19.58 12.71 4.29
CA PRO A 150 -19.09 12.34 5.62
C PRO A 150 -18.80 10.84 5.73
N ASN A 151 -17.75 10.48 6.48
CA ASN A 151 -17.35 9.09 6.73
C ASN A 151 -17.05 8.28 5.46
N THR A 152 -16.45 8.92 4.45
CA THR A 152 -15.99 8.23 3.24
C THR A 152 -14.61 7.60 3.44
N SER A 153 -14.48 6.32 3.09
CA SER A 153 -13.23 5.59 3.05
C SER A 153 -12.83 5.32 1.60
N ILE A 154 -11.68 5.88 1.18
CA ILE A 154 -11.10 5.64 -0.15
C ILE A 154 -9.81 4.83 0.02
N ARG A 155 -9.83 3.60 -0.49
CA ARG A 155 -8.75 2.62 -0.33
C ARG A 155 -8.18 2.23 -1.69
N PHE A 156 -6.88 2.40 -1.85
CA PHE A 156 -6.15 2.02 -3.05
C PHE A 156 -5.53 0.65 -2.86
N VAL A 157 -5.81 -0.27 -3.76
CA VAL A 157 -5.33 -1.65 -3.71
C VAL A 157 -4.65 -1.99 -5.02
N GLU A 158 -3.37 -2.28 -4.93
CA GLU A 158 -2.56 -2.76 -6.05
C GLU A 158 -2.47 -4.28 -6.01
N MET A 159 -2.14 -4.88 -7.16
CA MET A 159 -1.81 -6.30 -7.21
C MET A 159 -0.61 -6.59 -6.30
N PRO A 160 -0.76 -7.46 -5.30
CA PRO A 160 0.33 -7.77 -4.38
C PRO A 160 1.45 -8.54 -5.09
N SER A 161 2.68 -8.37 -4.60
CA SER A 161 3.86 -9.13 -5.06
C SER A 161 3.86 -10.59 -4.60
N GLY A 162 2.98 -10.96 -3.66
CA GLY A 162 2.87 -12.28 -3.05
C GLY A 162 1.41 -12.72 -2.89
N PRO A 163 1.14 -13.79 -2.12
CA PRO A 163 -0.22 -14.24 -1.89
C PRO A 163 -1.06 -13.12 -1.25
N PRO A 164 -2.33 -13.00 -1.63
CA PRO A 164 -3.17 -11.89 -1.22
C PRO A 164 -3.60 -12.05 0.23
N THR A 165 -3.43 -11.00 1.03
CA THR A 165 -3.82 -10.96 2.45
C THR A 165 -5.05 -10.07 2.65
N LEU A 166 -5.87 -10.38 3.67
CA LEU A 166 -7.08 -9.62 3.98
C LEU A 166 -6.77 -8.18 4.40
N ALA A 167 -5.83 -8.00 5.32
CA ALA A 167 -5.35 -6.70 5.80
C ALA A 167 -3.91 -6.81 6.34
N THR A 168 -3.27 -5.68 6.63
CA THR A 168 -1.95 -5.66 7.28
C THR A 168 -1.99 -6.22 8.70
N MET A 169 -3.08 -5.97 9.43
CA MET A 169 -3.39 -6.56 10.73
C MET A 169 -4.84 -7.02 10.72
N VAL A 170 -5.09 -8.22 11.25
CA VAL A 170 -6.43 -8.79 11.40
C VAL A 170 -6.61 -9.17 12.87
N ILE A 171 -7.71 -8.73 13.47
CA ILE A 171 -8.09 -9.08 14.84
C ILE A 171 -9.39 -9.87 14.73
N GLU A 172 -9.34 -11.15 15.11
CA GLU A 172 -10.50 -12.03 15.14
C GLU A 172 -10.97 -12.18 16.58
N LEU A 173 -12.18 -11.68 16.87
CA LEU A 173 -12.82 -11.80 18.18
C LEU A 173 -13.86 -12.91 18.12
N TYR A 174 -13.77 -13.86 19.06
CA TYR A 174 -14.72 -14.96 19.17
C TYR A 174 -15.49 -14.84 20.47
N GLY A 175 -16.81 -14.99 20.41
CA GLY A 175 -17.71 -14.89 21.55
C GLY A 175 -19.09 -15.45 21.24
N LYS A 176 -19.84 -15.85 22.27
CA LYS A 176 -21.21 -16.36 22.12
C LYS A 176 -22.27 -15.25 22.14
N ASP A 177 -21.92 -14.05 22.59
CA ASP A 177 -22.82 -12.90 22.68
C ASP A 177 -22.40 -11.82 21.67
N ASP A 178 -23.22 -11.65 20.64
CA ASP A 178 -23.01 -10.68 19.56
C ASP A 178 -22.96 -9.23 20.06
N ARG A 179 -23.70 -8.89 21.13
CA ARG A 179 -23.72 -7.53 21.67
C ARG A 179 -22.41 -7.21 22.36
N LEU A 180 -21.89 -8.15 23.15
CA LEU A 180 -20.60 -8.00 23.81
C LEU A 180 -19.46 -7.89 22.78
N LEU A 181 -19.54 -8.70 21.71
CA LEU A 181 -18.58 -8.63 20.60
C LEU A 181 -18.59 -7.26 19.93
N ARG A 182 -19.75 -6.72 19.55
CA ARG A 182 -19.86 -5.38 18.93
C ARG A 182 -19.33 -4.28 19.84
N TYR A 183 -19.70 -4.31 21.12
CA TYR A 183 -19.21 -3.35 22.12
C TYR A 183 -17.68 -3.36 22.27
N THR A 184 -17.07 -4.54 22.14
CA THR A 184 -15.62 -4.71 22.20
C THR A 184 -14.95 -4.22 20.91
N ILE A 185 -15.55 -4.51 19.75
CA ILE A 185 -15.04 -4.06 18.44
C ILE A 185 -14.96 -2.54 18.35
N GLU A 186 -15.95 -1.82 18.87
CA GLU A 186 -15.97 -0.35 18.84
C GLU A 186 -14.88 0.30 19.71
N ARG A 187 -14.16 -0.48 20.54
CA ARG A 187 -13.12 0.00 21.48
C ARG A 187 -11.69 -0.41 21.09
N VAL A 188 -11.51 -1.19 20.05
CA VAL A 188 -10.21 -1.69 19.56
C VAL A 188 -9.82 -0.92 18.31
#